data_AF-A0A7S6MEV6-F1
#
_entry.id   AF-A0A7S6MEV6-F1
#
_cell.length_a   1.000
_cell.length_b   1.000
_cell.length_c   1.000
_cell.angle_alpha   90.00
_cell.angle_beta   90.00
_cell.angle_gamma   90.00
#
_symmetry.space_group_name_H-M   'P 1'
#
loop_
_entity.id
_entity.type
_entity.pdbx_description
1 polymer ?
#
loop_
_entity_poly.entity_id
_entity_poly.type
_entity_poly.pdbx_seq_one_letter_code
_entity_poly.pdbx_strand_id
1 'polypeptide(L)' 'MSRLNPGALSVADAARVLSRLGGKSVTEEMLRADIDAGAPTNANGTINLVHYAAWLVKEMAASGGGGGD' A
#
# COMPACT_ATOMS: atom_id res chain seq x y z
N MET A 1 1.36 -19.89 -14.78
CA MET A 1 1.53 -18.58 -14.13
C MET A 1 0.39 -18.43 -13.13
N SER A 2 0.68 -18.49 -11.83
CA SER A 2 -0.36 -18.31 -10.81
C SER A 2 -1.01 -16.94 -10.97
N ARG A 3 -2.34 -16.91 -11.05
CA ARG A 3 -3.13 -15.69 -11.19
C ARG A 3 -2.93 -14.82 -9.95
N LEU A 4 -2.52 -13.57 -10.12
CA LEU A 4 -2.43 -12.61 -9.02
C LEU A 4 -3.84 -12.38 -8.43
N ASN A 5 -3.93 -12.40 -7.11
CA ASN A 5 -5.15 -12.05 -6.38
C ASN A 5 -5.00 -10.65 -5.77
N PRO A 6 -5.70 -9.62 -6.27
CA PRO A 6 -5.58 -8.25 -5.75
C PRO A 6 -5.98 -8.10 -4.28
N GLY A 7 -6.73 -9.06 -3.72
CA GLY A 7 -7.09 -9.09 -2.30
C GLY A 7 -6.04 -9.73 -1.38
N ALA A 8 -5.02 -10.39 -1.95
CA ALA A 8 -3.98 -11.08 -1.19
C ALA A 8 -2.67 -11.15 -1.99
N LEU A 9 -1.98 -10.01 -2.08
CA LEU A 9 -0.67 -9.92 -2.72
C LEU A 9 0.47 -10.05 -1.70
N SER A 10 1.53 -10.75 -2.08
CA SER A 10 2.79 -10.61 -1.34
C SER A 10 3.27 -9.16 -1.41
N VAL A 11 4.08 -8.71 -0.45
CA VAL A 11 4.66 -7.35 -0.46
C VAL A 11 5.44 -7.11 -1.75
N ALA A 12 6.20 -8.12 -2.21
CA ALA A 12 6.94 -8.07 -3.47
C ALA A 12 6.02 -7.89 -4.69
N ASP A 13 4.91 -8.62 -4.77
CA ASP A 13 3.98 -8.50 -5.90
C ASP A 13 3.20 -7.19 -5.85
N ALA A 14 2.83 -6.71 -4.67
CA ALA A 14 2.23 -5.40 -4.48
C ALA A 14 3.17 -4.28 -4.98
N ALA A 15 4.45 -4.31 -4.59
CA ALA A 15 5.45 -3.33 -5.04
C ALA A 15 5.58 -3.30 -6.57
N ARG A 16 5.63 -4.48 -7.21
CA ARG A 16 5.66 -4.60 -8.68
C ARG A 16 4.40 -4.06 -9.34
N VAL A 17 3.23 -4.40 -8.82
CA VAL A 17 1.94 -3.94 -9.37
C VAL A 17 1.82 -2.43 -9.23
N LEU A 18 2.08 -1.88 -8.06
CA LEU A 18 1.99 -0.44 -7.79
C LEU A 18 3.01 0.35 -8.62
N SER A 19 4.25 -0.14 -8.76
CA SER A 19 5.27 0.48 -9.61
C SER A 19 4.83 0.59 -11.07
N ARG A 20 4.15 -0.44 -11.58
CA ARG A 20 3.66 -0.47 -12.97
C ARG A 20 2.45 0.43 -13.20
N LEU A 21 1.58 0.57 -12.20
CA LEU A 21 0.34 1.35 -12.31
C LEU A 21 0.55 2.84 -12.05
N GLY A 22 1.41 3.20 -11.09
CA GLY A 22 1.56 4.58 -10.61
C GLY A 22 2.61 5.43 -11.35
N GLY A 23 3.36 4.84 -12.30
CA GLY A 23 4.44 5.54 -13.02
C GLY A 23 5.63 5.98 -12.15
N LYS A 24 5.60 5.62 -10.86
CA LYS A 24 6.67 5.85 -9.88
C LYS A 24 7.09 4.51 -9.31
N SER A 25 8.39 4.30 -9.12
CA SER A 25 8.89 3.10 -8.46
C SER A 25 8.39 3.04 -7.02
N VAL A 26 7.75 1.93 -6.68
CA VAL A 26 7.36 1.55 -5.33
C VAL A 26 8.19 0.34 -4.94
N THR A 27 8.96 0.44 -3.86
CA THR A 27 9.81 -0.67 -3.39
C THR A 27 9.14 -1.44 -2.25
N GLU A 28 9.65 -2.64 -1.95
CA GLU A 28 9.16 -3.41 -0.79
C GLU A 28 9.42 -2.67 0.52
N GLU A 29 10.53 -1.96 0.63
CA GLU A 29 10.88 -1.17 1.82
C GLU A 29 9.87 -0.06 2.07
N MET A 30 9.38 0.61 1.02
CA MET A 30 8.32 1.61 1.13
C MET A 30 7.03 0.99 1.69
N LEU A 31 6.63 -0.17 1.15
CA LEU A 31 5.43 -0.87 1.63
C LEU A 31 5.59 -1.38 3.06
N ARG A 32 6.78 -1.81 3.45
CA ARG A 32 7.07 -2.21 4.85
C ARG A 32 6.99 -1.01 5.78
N ALA A 33 7.52 0.14 5.39
CA ALA A 33 7.39 1.37 6.18
C ALA A 33 5.93 1.77 6.36
N ASP A 34 5.09 1.64 5.33
CA ASP A 34 3.64 1.88 5.46
C ASP A 34 2.98 0.88 6.41
N ILE A 35 3.36 -0.40 6.36
CA ILE A 35 2.86 -1.43 7.30
C ILE A 35 3.28 -1.10 8.73
N ASP A 36 4.53 -0.70 8.95
CA ASP A 36 5.03 -0.27 10.25
C ASP A 36 4.33 1.01 10.75
N ALA A 37 3.90 1.87 9.83
CA ALA A 37 3.06 3.05 10.12
C ALA A 37 1.58 2.70 10.37
N GLY A 38 1.18 1.43 10.20
CA GLY A 38 -0.15 0.93 10.51
C GLY A 38 -1.04 0.64 9.30
N ALA A 39 -0.47 0.51 8.09
CA ALA A 39 -1.22 0.06 6.93
C ALA A 39 -1.80 -1.36 7.14
N PRO A 40 -3.05 -1.60 6.74
CA PRO A 40 -3.72 -2.87 7.01
C PRO A 40 -3.10 -4.02 6.21
N THR A 41 -2.81 -5.13 6.89
CA THR A 41 -2.40 -6.40 6.28
C THR A 41 -3.41 -7.49 6.57
N ASN A 42 -3.48 -8.49 5.70
CA ASN A 42 -4.22 -9.72 5.96
C ASN A 42 -3.50 -10.53 7.06
N ALA A 43 -4.21 -11.44 7.72
CA ALA A 43 -3.67 -12.26 8.82
C ALA A 43 -2.41 -13.06 8.44
N ASN A 44 -2.20 -13.34 7.16
CA ASN A 44 -1.03 -14.05 6.63
C ASN A 44 0.10 -13.11 6.12
N GLY A 45 0.00 -11.81 6.39
CA GLY A 45 0.99 -10.80 5.99
C GLY A 45 0.89 -10.33 4.53
N THR A 46 -0.13 -10.77 3.78
CA THR A 46 -0.39 -10.25 2.42
C THR A 46 -1.13 -8.93 2.45
N ILE A 47 -1.04 -8.17 1.37
CA ILE A 47 -1.70 -6.88 1.18
C ILE A 47 -2.98 -7.06 0.36
N ASN A 48 -4.08 -6.48 0.85
CA ASN A 48 -5.27 -6.25 0.05
C ASN A 48 -5.20 -4.83 -0.54
N LEU A 49 -5.15 -4.73 -1.88
CA LEU A 49 -4.93 -3.45 -2.56
C LEU A 49 -6.02 -2.41 -2.28
N VAL A 50 -7.27 -2.83 -2.12
CA VAL A 50 -8.39 -1.91 -1.87
C VAL A 50 -8.27 -1.31 -0.47
N HIS A 51 -7.98 -2.15 0.53
CA HIS A 51 -7.80 -1.69 1.91
C HIS A 51 -6.56 -0.80 2.04
N TYR A 52 -5.47 -1.16 1.38
CA TYR A 52 -4.25 -0.36 1.37
C TYR A 52 -4.47 1.01 0.70
N ALA A 53 -5.15 1.06 -0.45
CA ALA A 53 -5.50 2.33 -1.09
C ALA A 53 -6.41 3.22 -0.21
N ALA A 54 -7.38 2.62 0.49
CA ALA A 54 -8.22 3.35 1.44
C ALA A 54 -7.41 3.94 2.61
N TRP A 55 -6.44 3.19 3.13
CA TRP A 55 -5.51 3.69 4.14
C TRP A 55 -4.65 4.84 3.61
N LEU A 56 -4.09 4.73 2.39
CA LEU A 56 -3.32 5.82 1.78
C LEU A 56 -4.12 7.13 1.66
N VAL A 57 -5.39 7.04 1.23
CA VAL A 57 -6.27 8.22 1.15
C VAL A 57 -6.48 8.85 2.52
N LYS A 58 -6.68 8.05 3.56
CA LYS A 58 -6.78 8.52 4.94
C LYS A 58 -5.50 9.22 5.39
N GLU A 59 -4.33 8.65 5.16
CA GLU A 59 -3.05 9.24 5.57
C GLU A 59 -2.72 10.53 4.82
N MET A 60 -3.08 10.63 3.53
CA MET A 60 -2.98 11.88 2.78
C MET A 60 -3.88 12.99 3.35
N ALA A 61 -5.08 12.64 3.81
CA ALA A 61 -5.97 13.59 4.48
C ALA A 61 -5.45 14.01 5.86
N ALA A 62 -4.85 13.08 6.62
CA ALA A 62 -4.29 13.36 7.93
C ALA A 62 -3.02 14.24 7.85
N SER A 63 -2.18 14.03 6.85
CA SER A 63 -0.95 14.81 6.63
C SER A 63 -1.21 16.21 6.04
N GLY A 64 -2.32 16.40 5.32
CA GLY A 64 -2.71 17.69 4.73
C GLY A 64 -3.46 18.66 5.66
N GLY A 65 -3.77 18.28 6.90
CA GLY A 65 -4.58 19.09 7.83
C GLY A 65 -3.82 20.17 8.63
N GLY A 66 -2.54 20.41 8.32
CA GLY A 66 -1.66 21.32 9.09
C GLY A 66 -1.44 22.72 8.49
N GLY A 67 -2.20 23.13 7.48
CA GLY A 67 -2.11 24.45 6.85
C GLY A 67 -3.37 25.27 7.12
N GLY A 68 -3.46 25.84 8.30
CA GLY A 68 -4.59 26.65 8.75
C GLY A 68 -4.15 27.66 9.80
N ASP A 69 -3.29 28.59 9.38
CA ASP A 69 -2.97 29.86 10.04
C ASP A 69 -3.16 31.02 9.05
#